data_AF-A0AA43GYT7-F1
#
_entry.id   AF-A0AA43GYT7-F1
#
_cell.length_a   1.000
_cell.length_b   1.000
_cell.length_c   1.000
_cell.angle_alpha   90.00
_cell.angle_beta   90.00
_cell.angle_gamma   90.00
#
_symmetry.space_group_name_H-M   'P 1'
#
loop_
_entity.id
_entity.type
_entity.pdbx_description
1 polymer ?
#
loop_
_entity_poly.entity_id
_entity_poly.type
_entity_poly.pdbx_seq_one_letter_code
_entity_poly.pdbx_strand_id
1 'polypeptide(L)' 'MPDKYHTGTKDEHFNLISVLYHALKCTACCETYINDAEQAGDGELVQFFQNIKQENQKTAERAKDLLARRTEQLVAR' A
#
# COMPACT_ATOMS: atom_id res chain seq x y z
N MET A 1 12.08 4.54 -21.94
CA MET A 1 12.90 4.00 -20.84
C MET A 1 12.11 2.84 -20.22
N PRO A 2 12.65 1.63 -20.11
CA PRO A 2 11.93 0.51 -19.49
C PRO A 2 12.02 0.61 -17.96
N ASP A 3 10.88 0.39 -17.30
CA ASP A 3 10.74 0.43 -15.84
C ASP A 3 11.62 -0.62 -15.15
N LYS A 4 12.44 -0.14 -14.22
CA LYS A 4 13.59 -0.82 -13.63
C LYS A 4 13.23 -1.63 -12.37
N TYR A 5 12.16 -2.42 -12.42
CA TYR A 5 11.71 -3.27 -11.30
C TYR A 5 11.60 -4.77 -11.67
N HIS A 6 12.42 -5.24 -12.60
CA HIS A 6 12.68 -6.68 -12.72
C HIS A 6 13.77 -7.05 -11.72
N THR A 7 13.39 -7.61 -10.57
CA THR A 7 14.32 -8.24 -9.61
C THR A 7 14.96 -9.52 -10.14
N GLY A 8 14.79 -9.86 -11.42
CA GLY A 8 15.32 -11.08 -12.06
C GLY A 8 14.61 -12.37 -11.63
N THR A 9 14.00 -12.39 -10.44
CA THR A 9 13.28 -13.53 -9.87
C THR A 9 11.79 -13.20 -9.78
N LYS A 10 10.95 -13.96 -10.48
CA LYS A 10 9.49 -13.89 -10.31
C LYS A 10 9.12 -14.50 -8.95
N ASP A 11 8.94 -13.65 -7.96
CA ASP A 11 8.49 -14.06 -6.62
C ASP A 11 7.19 -13.33 -6.26
N GLU A 12 6.09 -14.07 -6.26
CA GLU A 12 4.76 -13.53 -5.94
C GLU A 12 4.65 -13.06 -4.48
N HIS A 13 5.39 -13.68 -3.56
CA HIS A 13 5.41 -13.27 -2.15
C HIS A 13 6.13 -11.95 -2.02
N PHE A 14 7.31 -11.81 -2.64
CA PHE A 14 8.03 -10.55 -2.68
C PHE A 14 7.17 -9.42 -3.27
N ASN A 15 6.48 -9.70 -4.38
CA ASN A 15 5.61 -8.71 -5.03
C ASN A 15 4.46 -8.28 -4.11
N LEU A 16 3.80 -9.21 -3.43
CA LEU A 16 2.71 -8.90 -2.49
C LEU A 16 3.22 -8.17 -1.24
N ILE A 17 4.40 -8.53 -0.72
CA ILE A 17 5.05 -7.81 0.40
C ILE A 17 5.39 -6.39 -0.01
N SER A 18 5.88 -6.18 -1.23
CA SER A 18 6.18 -4.85 -1.77
C SER A 18 4.92 -3.99 -1.84
N VAL A 19 3.81 -4.53 -2.38
CA VAL A 19 2.51 -3.84 -2.42
C VAL A 19 2.02 -3.50 -1.00
N LEU A 20 2.09 -4.45 -0.07
CA LEU A 20 1.71 -4.22 1.33
C LEU A 20 2.54 -3.10 1.96
N TYR A 21 3.86 -3.13 1.78
CA TYR A 21 4.76 -2.10 2.29
C TYR A 21 4.41 -0.71 1.75
N HIS A 22 4.21 -0.58 0.43
CA HIS A 22 3.90 0.71 -0.19
C HIS A 22 2.53 1.25 0.25
N ALA A 23 1.52 0.38 0.40
CA ALA A 23 0.20 0.78 0.88
C ALA A 23 0.24 1.29 2.33
N LEU A 24 0.94 0.60 3.22
CA LEU A 24 1.11 1.03 4.61
C LEU A 24 1.91 2.35 4.70
N LYS A 25 2.98 2.47 3.91
CA LYS A 25 3.78 3.71 3.86
C LYS A 25 2.95 4.89 3.35
N CYS A 26 2.17 4.70 2.30
CA CYS A 26 1.29 5.75 1.76
C CYS A 26 0.27 6.21 2.81
N THR A 27 -0.37 5.26 3.50
CA THR A 27 -1.31 5.53 4.61
C THR A 27 -0.67 6.42 5.69
N ALA A 28 0.56 6.12 6.09
CA ALA A 28 1.29 6.90 7.09
C ALA A 28 1.67 8.30 6.57
N CYS A 29 2.11 8.43 5.32
CA CYS A 29 2.40 9.74 4.71
C CYS A 29 1.15 10.62 4.56
N CYS A 30 -0.01 10.02 4.26
CA CYS A 30 -1.27 10.75 4.14
C CYS A 30 -1.65 11.50 5.43
N GLU A 31 -1.25 11.05 6.61
CA GLU A 31 -1.54 11.76 7.87
C GLU A 31 -0.86 13.12 7.91
N THR A 32 0.40 13.21 7.49
CA THR A 32 1.12 14.48 7.37
C THR A 32 0.45 15.37 6.33
N TYR A 33 0.12 14.83 5.16
CA TYR A 33 -0.47 15.62 4.07
C TYR A 33 -1.88 16.14 4.39
N ILE A 34 -2.67 15.36 5.13
CA ILE A 34 -3.97 15.81 5.63
C ILE A 34 -3.77 17.00 6.58
N ASN A 35 -2.86 16.89 7.55
CA ASN A 35 -2.60 17.99 8.49
C ASN A 35 -2.09 19.25 7.77
N ASP A 36 -1.21 19.12 6.79
CA ASP A 36 -0.72 20.25 6.01
C ASP A 36 -1.86 20.93 5.21
N ALA A 37 -2.76 20.14 4.62
CA ALA A 37 -3.94 20.64 3.91
C ALA A 37 -4.96 21.31 4.86
N GLU A 38 -5.16 20.75 6.06
CA GLU A 38 -5.99 21.35 7.11
C GLU A 38 -5.44 22.72 7.55
N GLN A 39 -4.12 22.83 7.74
CA GLN A 39 -3.46 24.09 8.09
C GLN A 39 -3.54 25.14 6.97
N ALA A 40 -3.52 24.69 5.72
CA ALA A 40 -3.71 25.56 4.55
C ALA A 40 -5.17 25.95 4.29
N GLY A 41 -6.13 25.32 4.99
CA GLY A 41 -7.57 25.52 4.76
C GLY A 41 -8.08 24.92 3.45
N ASP A 42 -7.34 23.98 2.86
CA ASP A 42 -7.69 23.34 1.58
C ASP A 42 -8.52 22.07 1.81
N GLY A 43 -9.84 22.23 1.87
CA GLY A 43 -10.76 21.14 2.11
C GLY A 43 -10.80 20.08 1.00
N GLU A 44 -10.47 20.45 -0.24
CA GLU A 44 -10.42 19.50 -1.35
C GLU A 44 -9.24 18.53 -1.19
N LEU A 45 -8.06 19.06 -0.85
CA LEU A 45 -6.89 18.23 -0.58
C LEU A 45 -7.07 17.35 0.66
N VAL A 46 -7.72 17.86 1.72
CA VAL A 46 -8.06 17.04 2.90
C VAL A 46 -8.87 15.82 2.49
N GLN A 47 -9.96 16.02 1.73
CA GLN A 47 -10.80 14.91 1.26
C GLN A 47 -10.05 13.96 0.33
N PHE A 48 -9.24 14.50 -0.57
CA PHE A 48 -8.42 13.70 -1.47
C PHE A 48 -7.47 12.78 -0.70
N PHE A 49 -6.68 13.31 0.25
CA PHE A 49 -5.73 12.50 1.03
C PHE A 49 -6.42 11.52 1.98
N GLN A 50 -7.59 11.86 2.52
CA GLN A 50 -8.42 10.92 3.30
C GLN A 50 -8.87 9.73 2.44
N ASN A 51 -9.30 9.97 1.20
CA ASN A 51 -9.68 8.91 0.28
C ASN A 51 -8.49 8.01 -0.07
N ILE A 52 -7.35 8.59 -0.42
CA ILE A 52 -6.11 7.84 -0.69
C ILE A 52 -5.71 6.99 0.52
N LYS A 53 -5.79 7.53 1.74
CA LYS A 53 -5.52 6.80 2.98
C LYS A 53 -6.42 5.56 3.10
N GLN A 54 -7.73 5.72 2.90
CA GLN A 54 -8.70 4.61 3.00
C GLN A 54 -8.49 3.53 1.93
N GLU A 55 -8.19 3.92 0.69
CA GLU A 55 -7.92 2.98 -0.40
C GLU A 55 -6.65 2.16 -0.15
N ASN A 56 -5.60 2.79 0.38
CA ASN A 56 -4.37 2.12 0.75
C ASN A 56 -4.55 1.18 1.94
N GLN A 57 -5.36 1.54 2.94
CA GLN A 57 -5.71 0.63 4.04
C GLN A 57 -6.41 -0.63 3.52
N LYS A 58 -7.40 -0.48 2.64
CA LYS A 58 -8.09 -1.62 1.99
C LYS A 58 -7.12 -2.48 1.17
N THR A 59 -6.17 -1.85 0.49
CA THR A 59 -5.14 -2.55 -0.30
C THR A 59 -4.19 -3.34 0.59
N ALA A 60 -3.77 -2.77 1.71
CA ALA A 60 -2.93 -3.44 2.69
C ALA A 60 -3.61 -4.69 3.26
N GLU A 61 -4.88 -4.61 3.66
CA GLU A 61 -5.62 -5.76 4.17
C GLU A 61 -5.77 -6.87 3.11
N ARG A 62 -6.12 -6.51 1.87
CA ARG A 62 -6.19 -7.49 0.77
C ARG A 62 -4.84 -8.15 0.49
N ALA A 63 -3.74 -7.41 0.56
CA ALA A 63 -2.40 -7.95 0.38
C ALA A 63 -2.03 -8.94 1.50
N LYS A 64 -2.39 -8.63 2.76
CA LYS A 64 -2.22 -9.55 3.91
C LYS A 64 -3.01 -10.85 3.71
N ASP A 65 -4.27 -10.76 3.31
CA ASP A 65 -5.11 -11.95 3.07
C ASP A 65 -4.52 -12.85 1.98
N LEU A 66 -4.04 -12.26 0.89
CA LEU A 66 -3.41 -12.98 -0.22
C LEU A 66 -2.07 -13.64 0.19
N LEU A 67 -1.30 -12.99 1.08
CA LEU A 67 -0.06 -13.53 1.63
C LEU A 67 -0.33 -14.69 2.59
N ALA A 68 -1.34 -14.57 3.46
CA ALA A 68 -1.72 -15.62 4.40
C ALA A 68 -2.09 -16.91 3.66
N ARG A 69 -3.00 -16.81 2.70
CA ARG A 69 -3.44 -17.96 1.87
C ARG A 69 -2.30 -18.65 1.14
N ARG A 70 -1.34 -17.89 0.61
CA ARG A 70 -0.18 -18.45 -0.11
C ARG A 70 0.84 -19.08 0.85
N THR A 71 1.03 -18.50 2.02
CA THR A 71 1.95 -19.05 3.03
C THR A 71 1.40 -20.37 3.59
N GLU A 72 0.09 -20.46 3.83
CA GLU A 72 -0.57 -21.71 4.22
C GLU A 72 -0.36 -22.82 3.17
N GLN A 73 -0.48 -22.50 1.88
CA GLN A 73 -0.24 -23.45 0.79
C GLN A 73 1.21 -23.96 0.73
N LEU A 74 2.19 -23.14 1.11
CA LEU A 74 3.60 -23.55 1.17
C LEU A 74 3.87 -24.53 2.31
N VAL A 75 3.22 -24.35 3.47
CA VAL A 75 3.42 -25.21 4.67
C VAL A 75 2.61 -26.51 4.57
N ALA A 76 1.52 -26.52 3.81
CA ALA A 76 0.70 -27.72 3.57
C ALA A 76 1.28 -28.69 2.53
N ARG A 77 2.46 -28.40 1.98
CA ARG A 77 3.17 -29.21 0.97
C ARG A 77 4.32 -29.99 1.59
#